data_AF-A0A373A013-F1
#
_entry.id   AF-A0A373A013-F1
#
_cell.length_a   1.000
_cell.length_b   1.000
_cell.length_c   1.000
_cell.angle_alpha   90.00
_cell.angle_beta   90.00
_cell.angle_gamma   90.00
#
_symmetry.space_group_name_H-M   'P 1'
#
loop_
_entity.id
_entity.type
_entity.pdbx_description
1 polymer ?
#
loop_
_entity_poly.entity_id
_entity_poly.type
_entity_poly.pdbx_seq_one_letter_code
_entity_poly.pdbx_strand_id
1 'polypeptide(L)' 'MTSPTTPPGRPGPSGSTEPETLPGTDTAQTLRPRVTCRRCHRPLHDPESRMLRLGPECRDPAERVARYDVDQEPLPGVG' A
#
# COMPACT_ATOMS: atom_id res chain seq x y z
N MET A 1 -37.78 -43.10 20.24
CA MET A 1 -37.32 -43.68 18.96
C MET A 1 -37.43 -42.55 17.95
N THR A 2 -36.40 -41.91 17.40
CA THR A 2 -35.03 -42.26 17.02
C THR A 2 -34.14 -40.99 17.05
N SER A 3 -32.86 -41.13 17.40
CA SER A 3 -31.85 -40.05 17.39
C SER A 3 -31.31 -39.79 15.98
N PRO A 4 -30.89 -38.55 15.62
CA PRO A 4 -30.11 -38.32 14.41
C PRO A 4 -28.61 -38.57 14.65
N THR A 5 -28.05 -39.51 13.87
CA THR A 5 -26.62 -39.80 13.77
C THR A 5 -25.91 -38.68 13.00
N THR A 6 -24.92 -38.06 13.63
CA THR A 6 -23.96 -37.12 13.00
C THR A 6 -22.83 -37.93 12.33
N PRO A 7 -22.50 -37.72 11.04
CA PRO A 7 -21.32 -38.33 10.43
C PRO A 7 -20.04 -37.58 10.85
N PRO A 8 -18.89 -38.26 11.04
CA PRO A 8 -17.63 -37.58 11.28
C PRO A 8 -17.12 -36.92 9.98
N GLY A 9 -17.01 -35.60 9.99
CA GLY A 9 -16.29 -34.85 8.97
C GLY A 9 -14.82 -35.25 8.97
N ARG A 10 -14.26 -35.52 7.79
CA ARG A 10 -12.82 -35.79 7.61
C ARG A 10 -12.02 -34.59 8.16
N PRO A 11 -10.95 -34.81 8.93
CA PRO A 11 -10.01 -33.74 9.21
C PRO A 11 -9.33 -33.36 7.88
N GLY A 12 -9.61 -32.16 7.38
CA GLY A 12 -8.81 -31.55 6.31
C GLY A 12 -7.37 -31.37 6.82
N PRO A 13 -6.35 -31.47 5.95
CA PRO A 13 -4.99 -31.18 6.38
C PRO A 13 -4.94 -29.73 6.85
N SER A 14 -4.43 -29.53 8.06
CA SER A 14 -3.99 -28.25 8.59
C SER A 14 -2.89 -27.70 7.68
N GLY A 15 -3.29 -27.13 6.54
CA GLY A 15 -2.42 -26.33 5.71
C GLY A 15 -2.19 -25.03 6.45
N SER A 16 -1.07 -24.96 7.18
CA SER A 16 -0.51 -23.71 7.65
C SER A 16 -0.54 -22.72 6.48
N THR A 17 -1.34 -21.67 6.62
CA THR A 17 -1.27 -20.50 5.75
C THR A 17 0.02 -19.77 6.10
N GLU A 18 1.18 -20.32 5.74
CA GLU A 18 2.37 -19.50 5.59
C GLU A 18 2.17 -18.71 4.30
N PRO A 19 2.12 -17.36 4.36
CA PRO A 19 2.13 -16.57 3.14
C PRO A 19 3.42 -16.89 2.41
N GLU A 20 3.32 -17.62 1.30
CA GLU A 20 4.42 -17.93 0.40
C GLU A 20 5.07 -16.61 0.01
N THR A 21 6.18 -16.30 0.69
CA THR A 21 6.87 -15.03 0.54
C THR A 21 7.59 -15.11 -0.79
N LEU A 22 7.05 -14.45 -1.81
CA LEU A 22 7.55 -14.48 -3.18
C LEU A 22 9.08 -14.30 -3.19
N PRO A 23 9.87 -15.18 -3.83
CA PRO A 23 11.32 -15.05 -3.87
C PRO A 23 11.70 -13.71 -4.51
N GLY A 24 12.34 -12.83 -3.73
CA GLY A 24 12.63 -11.44 -4.10
C GLY A 24 11.87 -10.38 -3.30
N THR A 25 10.92 -10.78 -2.45
CA THR A 25 10.22 -9.88 -1.50
C THR A 25 10.82 -9.86 -0.10
N ASP A 26 11.94 -10.57 0.12
CA ASP A 26 12.80 -10.44 1.30
C ASP A 26 13.45 -9.05 1.29
N THR A 27 12.65 -8.06 1.67
CA THR A 27 13.13 -6.73 1.99
C THR A 27 13.62 -6.81 3.42
N ALA A 28 14.81 -7.41 3.58
CA ALA A 28 15.63 -7.28 4.78
C ALA A 28 15.46 -5.85 5.27
N GLN A 29 14.92 -5.70 6.49
CA GLN A 29 14.40 -4.48 7.09
C GLN A 29 15.48 -3.39 7.09
N THR A 30 15.69 -2.81 5.93
CA THR A 30 16.72 -1.83 5.68
C THR A 30 16.28 -0.65 6.50
N LEU A 31 17.06 -0.34 7.55
CA LEU A 31 16.88 0.79 8.44
C LEU A 31 16.36 1.97 7.63
N ARG A 32 15.03 2.13 7.65
CA ARG A 32 14.32 3.03 6.75
C ARG A 32 14.94 4.40 6.98
N PRO A 33 15.60 5.02 5.98
CA PRO A 33 16.31 6.27 6.20
C PRO A 33 15.34 7.25 6.84
N ARG A 34 15.73 7.82 7.99
CA ARG A 34 14.92 8.78 8.74
C ARG A 34 14.75 10.01 7.86
N VAL A 35 13.58 10.14 7.23
CA VAL A 35 13.25 11.31 6.40
C VAL A 35 12.62 12.36 7.30
N THR A 36 13.03 13.61 7.17
CA THR A 36 12.43 14.75 7.87
C THR A 36 11.69 15.66 6.90
N CYS A 37 10.71 16.39 7.42
CA CYS A 37 9.99 17.41 6.66
C CYS A 37 10.92 18.56 6.27
N ARG A 38 10.85 19.02 5.02
CA ARG A 38 11.61 20.20 4.57
C ARG A 38 11.14 21.53 5.18
N ARG A 39 9.89 21.60 5.67
CA ARG A 39 9.32 22.82 6.27
C ARG A 39 9.47 22.87 7.78
N CYS A 40 9.06 21.81 8.47
CA CYS A 40 9.03 21.79 9.95
C CYS A 40 10.11 20.91 10.59
N HIS A 41 10.96 20.25 9.80
CA HIS A 41 12.04 19.35 10.24
C HIS A 41 11.60 18.17 11.13
N ARG A 42 10.28 17.95 11.32
CA ARG A 42 9.75 16.81 12.07
C ARG A 42 10.04 15.50 11.34
N PRO A 43 10.28 14.40 12.08
CA PRO A 43 10.47 13.07 11.49
C PRO A 43 9.19 12.61 10.78
N LEU A 44 9.35 12.09 9.56
CA LEU A 44 8.26 11.58 8.75
C LEU A 44 8.24 10.05 8.78
N HIS A 45 7.11 9.51 9.26
CA HIS A 45 6.90 8.07 9.39
C HIS A 45 6.07 7.52 8.22
N ASP A 46 5.10 8.29 7.77
CA ASP A 46 4.17 7.88 6.73
C ASP A 46 4.87 7.75 5.35
N PRO A 47 4.64 6.66 4.59
CA PRO A 47 5.31 6.43 3.31
C PRO A 47 5.12 7.59 2.33
N GLU A 48 3.92 8.19 2.29
CA GLU A 48 3.62 9.30 1.39
C GLU A 48 4.39 10.56 1.78
N SER A 49 4.43 10.86 3.07
CA SER A 49 5.18 11.98 3.61
C SER A 49 6.69 11.82 3.35
N ARG A 50 7.21 10.60 3.46
CA ARG A 50 8.61 10.29 3.16
C ARG A 50 8.95 10.49 1.68
N MET A 51 8.06 10.10 0.77
CA MET A 51 8.22 10.32 -0.67
C MET A 51 8.24 11.81 -1.01
N LEU A 52 7.34 12.59 -0.42
CA LEU A 52 7.20 14.03 -0.68
C LEU A 52 8.19 14.89 0.13
N ARG A 53 8.87 14.31 1.13
CA ARG A 53 9.68 15.00 2.15
C ARG A 53 8.93 16.18 2.81
N LEU A 54 7.61 16.07 2.90
CA LEU A 54 6.70 17.02 3.49
C LEU A 54 5.73 16.26 4.39
N GLY A 55 5.62 16.69 5.64
CA GLY A 55 4.65 16.10 6.59
C GLY A 55 3.21 16.45 6.23
N PRO A 56 2.23 15.69 6.73
CA PRO A 56 0.82 15.90 6.40
C PRO A 56 0.33 17.29 6.81
N GLU A 57 0.82 17.81 7.93
CA GLU A 57 0.59 19.17 8.41
C GLU A 57 1.28 20.28 7.59
N CYS A 58 2.33 19.94 6.84
CA CYS A 58 3.04 20.89 5.97
C CYS A 58 2.66 20.76 4.49
N ARG A 59 1.94 19.68 4.15
CA ARG A 59 1.45 19.40 2.81
C ARG A 59 0.18 20.19 2.60
N ASP A 60 0.27 21.24 1.80
CA ASP A 60 -0.90 22.01 1.42
C ASP A 60 -1.79 21.16 0.48
N PRO A 61 -3.08 20.93 0.81
CA PRO A 61 -3.99 20.21 -0.07
C PRO A 61 -4.19 20.91 -1.41
N ALA A 62 -4.00 22.24 -1.50
CA ALA A 62 -4.12 22.99 -2.75
C ALA A 62 -2.95 22.73 -3.72
N GLU A 63 -1.78 22.32 -3.24
CA GLU A 63 -0.66 21.92 -4.10
C GLU A 63 -0.83 20.51 -4.71
N ARG A 64 -1.83 19.73 -4.27
CA ARG A 64 -1.88 18.30 -4.66
C ARG A 64 -2.18 18.07 -6.13
N VAL A 65 -2.78 19.01 -6.86
CA VAL A 65 -3.04 18.85 -8.29
C VAL A 65 -3.08 20.22 -8.96
N ALA A 66 -1.96 20.65 -9.53
CA ALA A 66 -2.02 21.66 -10.57
C ALA A 66 -2.69 21.02 -11.80
N ARG A 67 -3.96 21.36 -12.03
CA ARG A 67 -4.65 21.01 -13.28
C ARG A 67 -4.21 22.01 -14.32
N TYR A 68 -3.48 21.51 -15.32
CA TYR A 68 -3.10 22.30 -16.47
C TYR A 68 -4.10 22.03 -17.58
N ASP A 69 -4.74 23.09 -18.07
CA ASP A 69 -5.51 23.04 -19.30
C ASP A 69 -4.48 23.07 -20.44
N VAL A 70 -4.19 21.90 -21.01
CA VAL A 70 -3.26 21.73 -22.12
C VAL A 70 -4.02 21.19 -23.30
N ASP A 71 -3.76 21.75 -24.47
CA ASP A 71 -4.31 21.23 -25.73
C ASP A 71 -3.69 19.85 -25.98
N GLN A 72 -4.47 18.80 -25.76
CA GLN A 72 -4.03 17.43 -25.99
C GLN A 72 -4.39 17.03 -27.43
N GLU A 73 -3.37 16.79 -28.25
CA GLU A 73 -3.55 16.19 -29.57
C GLU A 73 -4.24 14.82 -29.40
N PRO A 74 -5.37 14.57 -30.09
CA PRO A 74 -6.05 13.30 -30.03
C PRO A 74 -5.18 12.17 -30.58
N LEU A 75 -5.30 10.99 -29.97
CA LEU A 75 -4.57 9.82 -30.41
C LEU A 75 -5.05 9.39 -31.82
N PRO A 76 -4.16 8.88 -32.68
CA PRO A 76 -4.57 8.38 -33.98
C PRO A 76 -5.51 7.17 -33.82
N GLY A 77 -6.66 7.20 -34.49
CA GLY A 77 -7.68 6.14 -34.45
C GLY A 77 -8.78 6.32 -33.39
N VAL A 78 -8.76 7.40 -32.61
CA VAL A 78 -9.93 7.88 -31.87
C VAL A 78 -10.58 9.04 -32.64
N GLY A 79 -11.32 8.68 -33.69
CA GLY A 79 -12.13 9.58 -34.51
C GLY A 79 -13.41 8.88 -34.96
#